data_AF-K2DM96-F1
#
_entry.id   AF-K2DM96-F1
#
_cell.length_a   1.000
_cell.length_b   1.000
_cell.length_c   1.000
_cell.angle_alpha   90.00
_cell.angle_beta   90.00
_cell.angle_gamma   90.00
#
_symmetry.space_group_name_H-M   'P 1'
#
loop_
_entity.id
_entity.type
_entity.pdbx_description
1 polymer ?
#
loop_
_entity_poly.entity_id
_entity_poly.type
_entity_poly.pdbx_seq_one_letter_code
_entity_poly.pdbx_strand_id
1 'polypeptide(L)'
;MVAIDDNAVVNISRLFNEPEGRKYLAKKGVPQEVIEHLNLLGFSGIANILSSIKFAKYNELTESDIVFTVFTDSMELYGSRIKEMHNEMGLFTESDAAAVFAQYLQGVTSDNLLELTYESRKRVHNLKYFTWVEQQGKTYQEIQDQWYAPDYWTEVQEQVGKVDELIAEFNDRVGISK
;
A
#
# COMPACT_ATOMS: atom_id res chain seq x y z
N MET A 1 -11.00 2.24 -9.04
CA MET A 1 -10.73 1.28 -7.94
C MET A 1 -9.83 0.21 -8.49
N VAL A 2 -8.77 -0.12 -7.76
CA VAL A 2 -7.81 -1.16 -8.15
C VAL A 2 -7.80 -2.20 -7.04
N ALA A 3 -8.05 -3.46 -7.38
CA ALA A 3 -7.85 -4.56 -6.46
C ALA A 3 -6.50 -5.24 -6.73
N ILE A 4 -5.80 -5.53 -5.65
CA ILE A 4 -4.48 -6.16 -5.65
C ILE A 4 -4.60 -7.50 -4.92
N ASP A 5 -4.00 -8.54 -5.49
CA ASP A 5 -3.91 -9.85 -4.85
C ASP A 5 -2.90 -9.77 -3.70
N ASP A 6 -3.33 -10.11 -2.49
CA ASP A 6 -2.49 -10.14 -1.31
C ASP A 6 -1.29 -11.09 -1.50
N ASN A 7 -1.43 -12.18 -2.26
CA ASN A 7 -0.31 -13.07 -2.56
C ASN A 7 0.77 -12.37 -3.38
N ALA A 8 0.41 -11.45 -4.29
CA ALA A 8 1.37 -10.68 -5.04
C ALA A 8 2.20 -9.80 -4.10
N VAL A 9 1.53 -9.11 -3.19
CA VAL A 9 2.15 -8.22 -2.20
C VAL A 9 3.07 -9.00 -1.26
N VAL A 10 2.59 -10.11 -0.72
CA VAL A 10 3.34 -11.01 0.17
C VAL A 10 4.56 -11.58 -0.54
N ASN A 11 4.43 -12.12 -1.74
CA ASN A 11 5.56 -12.70 -2.45
C ASN A 11 6.59 -11.67 -2.92
N ILE A 12 6.14 -10.49 -3.36
CA ILE A 12 7.06 -9.39 -3.72
C ILE A 12 7.81 -8.89 -2.48
N SER A 13 7.19 -8.87 -1.30
CA SER A 13 7.91 -8.50 -0.08
C SER A 13 9.11 -9.42 0.17
N ARG A 14 8.97 -10.73 -0.09
CA ARG A 14 10.10 -11.68 -0.05
C ARG A 14 11.16 -11.36 -1.09
N LEU A 15 10.75 -11.11 -2.34
CA LEU A 15 11.66 -10.73 -3.43
C LEU A 15 12.49 -9.48 -3.08
N PHE A 16 11.89 -8.51 -2.40
CA PHE A 16 12.53 -7.24 -2.04
C PHE A 16 13.43 -7.34 -0.79
N ASN A 17 13.16 -8.28 0.10
CA ASN A 17 13.80 -8.32 1.43
C ASN A 17 14.67 -9.56 1.68
N GLU A 18 14.44 -10.68 1.00
CA GLU A 18 15.25 -11.88 1.16
C GLU A 18 16.51 -11.86 0.27
N PRO A 19 17.63 -12.45 0.72
CA PRO A 19 18.91 -12.38 0.01
C PRO A 19 18.85 -12.88 -1.43
N GLU A 20 18.19 -14.01 -1.69
CA GLU A 20 18.08 -14.58 -3.04
C GLU A 20 17.23 -13.70 -3.98
N GLY A 21 16.23 -13.01 -3.43
CA GLY A 21 15.42 -12.06 -4.19
C GLY A 21 16.23 -10.86 -4.66
N ARG A 22 17.01 -10.26 -3.74
CA ARG A 22 17.90 -9.13 -4.06
C ARG A 22 18.98 -9.50 -5.07
N LYS A 23 19.60 -10.68 -4.91
CA LYS A 23 20.57 -11.21 -5.89
C LYS A 23 19.93 -11.38 -7.27
N TYR A 24 18.71 -11.89 -7.32
CA TYR A 24 17.98 -12.07 -8.57
C TYR A 24 17.67 -10.72 -9.25
N LEU A 25 17.23 -9.72 -8.50
CA LEU A 25 16.99 -8.36 -9.03
C LEU A 25 18.26 -7.73 -9.59
N ALA A 26 19.40 -7.88 -8.90
CA ALA A 26 20.70 -7.41 -9.41
C ALA A 26 21.06 -8.11 -10.74
N LYS A 27 20.84 -9.43 -10.85
CA LYS A 27 21.01 -10.20 -12.09
C LYS A 27 20.09 -9.73 -13.22
N LYS A 28 18.93 -9.14 -12.90
CA LYS A 28 18.01 -8.51 -13.86
C LYS A 28 18.37 -7.07 -14.21
N GLY A 29 19.48 -6.54 -13.68
CA GLY A 29 19.97 -5.20 -13.99
C GLY A 29 19.31 -4.09 -13.17
N VAL A 30 18.59 -4.41 -12.09
CA VAL A 30 18.10 -3.38 -11.16
C VAL A 30 19.31 -2.74 -10.46
N PRO A 31 19.44 -1.40 -10.45
CA PRO A 31 20.56 -0.74 -9.79
C PRO A 31 20.66 -1.08 -8.31
N GLN A 32 21.89 -1.25 -7.81
CA GLN A 32 22.14 -1.63 -6.42
C GLN A 32 21.53 -0.61 -5.43
N GLU A 33 21.63 0.69 -5.74
CA GLU A 33 21.02 1.76 -4.94
C GLU A 33 19.50 1.60 -4.80
N VAL A 34 18.80 1.12 -5.84
CA VAL A 34 17.36 0.85 -5.75
C VAL A 34 17.12 -0.35 -4.84
N ILE A 35 17.87 -1.44 -5.04
CA ILE A 35 17.73 -2.69 -4.27
C ILE A 35 17.90 -2.44 -2.76
N GLU A 36 18.85 -1.59 -2.38
CA GLU A 36 19.14 -1.24 -1.00
C GLU A 36 17.99 -0.51 -0.30
N HIS A 37 17.15 0.20 -1.07
CA HIS A 37 16.00 0.93 -0.55
C HIS A 37 14.67 0.15 -0.65
N LEU A 38 14.64 -1.06 -1.23
CA LEU A 38 13.38 -1.81 -1.38
C LEU A 38 12.75 -2.23 -0.04
N ASN A 39 13.51 -2.25 1.06
CA ASN A 39 12.95 -2.47 2.40
C ASN A 39 12.08 -1.30 2.90
N LEU A 40 12.21 -0.12 2.30
CA LEU A 40 11.34 1.01 2.58
C LEU A 40 9.92 0.80 2.06
N LEU A 41 9.69 -0.26 1.26
CA LEU A 41 8.39 -0.63 0.74
C LEU A 41 7.76 -1.72 1.61
N GLY A 42 6.83 -1.34 2.47
CA GLY A 42 5.94 -2.25 3.16
C GLY A 42 4.88 -2.85 2.24
N PHE A 43 3.95 -3.61 2.79
CA PHE A 43 2.89 -4.25 2.01
C PHE A 43 2.02 -3.26 1.25
N SER A 44 1.66 -2.14 1.88
CA SER A 44 0.81 -1.12 1.28
C SER A 44 1.57 -0.36 0.18
N GLY A 45 2.85 -0.07 0.40
CA GLY A 45 3.75 0.51 -0.59
C GLY A 45 3.92 -0.38 -1.82
N ILE A 46 4.09 -1.69 -1.62
CA ILE A 46 4.10 -2.68 -2.73
C ILE A 46 2.75 -2.69 -3.45
N ALA A 47 1.63 -2.69 -2.74
CA ALA A 47 0.30 -2.63 -3.35
C ALA A 47 0.11 -1.34 -4.17
N ASN A 48 0.67 -0.21 -3.74
CA ASN A 48 0.64 1.05 -4.47
C ASN A 48 1.52 1.01 -5.74
N ILE A 49 2.67 0.33 -5.71
CA ILE A 49 3.48 0.07 -6.92
C ILE A 49 2.67 -0.75 -7.93
N LEU A 50 2.08 -1.86 -7.49
CA LEU A 50 1.26 -2.70 -8.36
C LEU A 50 0.07 -1.92 -8.92
N SER A 51 -0.58 -1.10 -8.09
CA SER A 51 -1.67 -0.23 -8.53
C SER A 51 -1.23 0.80 -9.57
N SER A 52 -0.03 1.37 -9.41
CA SER A 52 0.57 2.29 -10.38
C SER A 52 0.86 1.60 -11.71
N ILE A 53 1.39 0.38 -11.69
CA ILE A 53 1.62 -0.42 -12.90
C ILE A 53 0.28 -0.74 -13.59
N LYS A 54 -0.74 -1.18 -12.84
CA LYS A 54 -2.08 -1.44 -13.38
C LYS A 54 -2.69 -0.18 -13.99
N PHE A 55 -2.60 0.95 -13.28
CA PHE A 55 -3.09 2.24 -13.75
C PHE A 55 -2.41 2.66 -15.05
N ALA A 56 -1.08 2.56 -15.11
CA ALA A 56 -0.33 2.90 -16.31
C ALA A 56 -0.72 2.03 -17.51
N LYS A 57 -0.86 0.71 -17.31
CA LYS A 57 -1.30 -0.21 -18.36
C LYS A 57 -2.74 0.05 -18.80
N TYR A 58 -3.65 0.28 -17.86
CA TYR A 58 -5.07 0.51 -18.15
C TYR A 58 -5.32 1.82 -18.92
N ASN A 59 -4.55 2.86 -18.62
CA ASN A 59 -4.66 4.16 -19.31
C ASN A 59 -3.69 4.30 -20.49
N GLU A 60 -3.01 3.21 -20.88
CA GLU A 60 -2.07 3.19 -22.01
C GLU A 60 -0.99 4.28 -21.92
N LEU A 61 -0.51 4.55 -20.71
CA LEU A 61 0.49 5.59 -20.46
C LEU A 61 1.81 5.29 -21.18
N THR A 62 2.48 6.36 -21.57
CA THR A 62 3.73 6.34 -22.33
C THR A 62 4.88 6.94 -21.50
N GLU A 63 6.07 6.99 -22.08
CA GLU A 63 7.22 7.69 -21.50
C GLU A 63 7.02 9.21 -21.30
N SER A 64 5.96 9.79 -21.88
CA SER A 64 5.61 11.21 -21.70
C SER A 64 4.73 11.47 -20.49
N ASP A 65 4.23 10.41 -19.84
CA ASP A 65 3.29 10.49 -18.73
C ASP A 65 3.99 10.27 -17.38
N ILE A 66 3.48 10.91 -16.33
CA ILE A 66 4.02 10.81 -14.97
C ILE A 66 2.97 10.20 -14.06
N VAL A 67 3.33 9.13 -13.36
CA VAL A 67 2.54 8.55 -12.26
C VAL A 67 3.19 8.93 -10.94
N PHE A 68 2.46 9.66 -10.10
CA PHE A 68 2.87 9.94 -8.74
C PHE A 68 2.18 8.96 -7.78
N THR A 69 2.95 8.34 -6.90
CA THR A 69 2.44 7.42 -5.88
C THR A 69 3.14 7.65 -4.55
N VAL A 70 2.48 7.25 -3.46
CA VAL A 70 3.00 7.37 -2.09
C VAL A 70 3.29 5.98 -1.55
N PHE A 71 4.46 5.78 -0.96
CA PHE A 71 4.77 4.57 -0.19
C PHE A 71 4.43 4.84 1.26
N THR A 72 3.37 4.19 1.74
CA THR A 72 2.68 4.55 2.99
C THR A 72 3.25 3.83 4.22
N ASP A 73 4.06 2.78 4.00
CA ASP A 73 4.61 1.92 5.03
C ASP A 73 5.98 1.37 4.59
N SER A 74 6.79 0.96 5.57
CA SER A 74 8.07 0.27 5.36
C SER A 74 8.03 -1.13 5.98
N MET A 75 8.99 -1.99 5.61
CA MET A 75 9.11 -3.31 6.22
C MET A 75 9.55 -3.28 7.69
N GLU A 76 9.95 -2.13 8.24
CA GLU A 76 10.24 -1.99 9.67
C GLU A 76 9.00 -2.28 10.52
N LEU A 77 7.80 -1.92 10.03
CA LEU A 77 6.53 -2.22 10.68
C LEU A 77 6.19 -3.72 10.66
N TYR A 78 6.86 -4.51 9.81
CA TYR A 78 6.53 -5.91 9.52
C TYR A 78 7.72 -6.85 9.79
N GLY A 79 8.64 -6.48 10.68
CA GLY A 79 9.88 -7.25 10.92
C GLY A 79 9.65 -8.71 11.35
N SER A 80 8.55 -9.03 12.05
CA SER A 80 8.20 -10.42 12.38
C SER A 80 7.68 -11.19 11.17
N ARG A 81 7.05 -10.50 10.21
CA ARG A 81 6.30 -11.12 9.13
C ARG A 81 7.18 -11.86 8.14
N ILE A 82 8.38 -11.35 7.84
CA ILE A 82 9.35 -12.08 7.00
C ILE A 82 9.76 -13.41 7.66
N LYS A 83 9.95 -13.43 8.98
CA LYS A 83 10.28 -14.66 9.71
C LYS A 83 9.11 -15.64 9.72
N GLU A 84 7.90 -15.15 9.95
CA GLU A 84 6.67 -15.95 9.87
C GLU A 84 6.50 -16.56 8.49
N MET A 85 6.64 -15.77 7.43
CA MET A 85 6.53 -16.23 6.05
C MET A 85 7.62 -17.25 5.71
N HIS A 86 8.84 -17.08 6.21
CA HIS A 86 9.89 -18.09 6.05
C HIS A 86 9.52 -19.41 6.73
N ASN A 87 8.90 -19.37 7.91
CA ASN A 87 8.45 -20.57 8.62
C ASN A 87 7.25 -21.23 7.93
N GLU A 88 6.31 -20.44 7.39
CA GLU A 88 5.08 -20.92 6.73
C GLU A 88 5.35 -21.44 5.31
N MET A 89 6.20 -20.74 4.56
CA MET A 89 6.43 -20.96 3.13
C MET A 89 7.81 -21.56 2.80
N GLY A 90 8.67 -21.72 3.80
CA GLY A 90 10.02 -22.26 3.63
C GLY A 90 11.05 -21.25 3.08
N LEU A 91 12.24 -21.76 2.76
CA LEU A 91 13.36 -20.99 2.19
C LEU A 91 12.97 -20.34 0.86
N PHE A 92 13.29 -19.05 0.69
CA PHE A 92 13.15 -18.36 -0.59
C PHE A 92 14.37 -18.63 -1.48
N THR A 93 14.16 -19.32 -2.59
CA THR A 93 15.23 -19.72 -3.50
C THR A 93 15.35 -18.79 -4.71
N GLU A 94 16.43 -18.92 -5.48
CA GLU A 94 16.55 -18.21 -6.78
C GLU A 94 15.38 -18.54 -7.72
N SER A 95 14.90 -19.79 -7.72
CA SER A 95 13.75 -20.23 -8.52
C SER A 95 12.46 -19.53 -8.09
N ASP A 96 12.24 -19.36 -6.79
CA ASP A 96 11.08 -18.62 -6.27
C ASP A 96 11.18 -17.14 -6.65
N ALA A 97 12.36 -16.53 -6.51
CA ALA A 97 12.61 -15.16 -6.93
C ALA A 97 12.30 -14.96 -8.42
N ALA A 98 12.68 -15.92 -9.27
CA ALA A 98 12.38 -15.90 -10.69
C ALA A 98 10.87 -16.01 -10.97
N ALA A 99 10.18 -16.92 -10.29
CA ALA A 99 8.74 -17.10 -10.42
C ALA A 99 7.98 -15.85 -9.98
N VAL A 100 8.32 -15.29 -8.81
CA VAL A 100 7.69 -14.07 -8.27
C VAL A 100 7.93 -12.87 -9.17
N PHE A 101 9.16 -12.66 -9.64
CA PHE A 101 9.47 -11.55 -10.54
C PHE A 101 8.68 -11.64 -11.86
N ALA A 102 8.61 -12.84 -12.45
CA ALA A 102 7.89 -13.06 -13.70
C ALA A 102 6.38 -12.91 -13.51
N GLN A 103 5.81 -13.54 -12.48
CA GLN A 103 4.37 -13.57 -12.24
C GLN A 103 3.83 -12.24 -11.72
N TYR A 104 4.44 -11.71 -10.66
CA TYR A 104 3.84 -10.63 -9.87
C TYR A 104 4.38 -9.23 -10.19
N LEU A 105 5.51 -9.10 -10.91
CA LEU A 105 5.99 -7.80 -11.39
C LEU A 105 5.84 -7.65 -12.91
N GLN A 106 6.40 -8.58 -13.68
CA GLN A 106 6.30 -8.52 -15.15
C GLN A 106 4.89 -8.87 -15.63
N GLY A 107 4.27 -9.86 -14.99
CA GLY A 107 2.95 -10.38 -15.32
C GLY A 107 1.76 -9.55 -14.83
N VAL A 108 1.98 -8.37 -14.23
CA VAL A 108 0.88 -7.51 -13.77
C VAL A 108 -0.03 -7.15 -14.95
N THR A 109 -1.33 -7.46 -14.85
CA THR A 109 -2.32 -7.09 -15.87
C THR A 109 -3.28 -6.02 -15.35
N SER A 110 -4.19 -5.52 -16.19
CA SER A 110 -5.25 -4.59 -15.79
C SER A 110 -6.49 -5.29 -15.22
N ASP A 111 -6.37 -6.56 -14.83
CA ASP A 111 -7.42 -7.33 -14.18
C ASP A 111 -7.89 -6.65 -12.88
N ASN A 112 -9.16 -6.85 -12.54
CA ASN A 112 -9.75 -6.36 -11.30
C ASN A 112 -9.57 -4.84 -11.06
N LEU A 113 -9.42 -4.08 -12.14
CA LEU A 113 -9.45 -2.61 -12.14
C LEU A 113 -10.80 -2.13 -12.69
N LEU A 114 -11.41 -1.18 -11.99
CA LEU A 114 -12.69 -0.58 -12.36
C LEU A 114 -12.62 0.94 -12.30
N GLU A 115 -12.83 1.60 -13.44
CA GLU A 115 -13.15 3.04 -13.46
C GLU A 115 -14.55 3.26 -12.87
N LEU A 116 -14.64 4.11 -11.84
CA LEU A 116 -15.88 4.24 -11.08
C LEU A 116 -16.77 5.33 -11.67
N THR A 117 -17.96 4.93 -12.15
CA THR A 117 -19.08 5.84 -12.38
C THR A 117 -19.55 6.49 -11.07
N TYR A 118 -20.38 7.53 -11.15
CA TYR A 118 -20.98 8.15 -9.96
C TYR A 118 -21.68 7.13 -9.06
N GLU A 119 -22.53 6.27 -9.63
CA GLU A 119 -23.23 5.21 -8.89
C GLU A 119 -22.26 4.21 -8.25
N SER A 120 -21.20 3.82 -8.97
CA SER A 120 -20.17 2.93 -8.42
C SER A 120 -19.39 3.57 -7.28
N ARG A 121 -19.07 4.88 -7.37
CA ARG A 121 -18.48 5.64 -6.25
C ARG A 121 -19.41 5.66 -5.04
N LYS A 122 -20.72 5.89 -5.26
CA LYS A 122 -21.72 5.91 -4.19
C LYS A 122 -21.90 4.54 -3.54
N ARG A 123 -21.85 3.47 -4.33
CA ARG A 123 -21.83 2.09 -3.83
C ARG A 123 -20.64 1.83 -2.91
N VAL A 124 -19.44 2.21 -3.32
CA VAL A 124 -18.22 2.05 -2.49
C VAL A 124 -18.33 2.89 -1.21
N HIS A 125 -18.81 4.13 -1.31
CA HIS A 125 -19.03 4.99 -0.16
C HIS A 125 -19.96 4.35 0.89
N ASN A 126 -21.04 3.71 0.45
CA ASN A 126 -22.01 3.06 1.33
C ASN A 126 -21.46 1.79 2.02
N LEU A 127 -20.37 1.19 1.54
CA LEU A 127 -19.76 0.02 2.19
C LEU A 127 -19.25 0.33 3.61
N LYS A 128 -19.02 1.60 3.93
CA LYS A 128 -18.55 2.05 5.24
C LYS A 128 -19.57 1.76 6.36
N TYR A 129 -20.87 1.69 6.04
CA TYR A 129 -21.94 1.69 7.03
C TYR A 129 -21.72 0.66 8.15
N PHE A 130 -21.53 -0.61 7.81
CA PHE A 130 -21.43 -1.66 8.82
C PHE A 130 -20.21 -1.47 9.73
N THR A 131 -19.03 -1.25 9.14
CA THR A 131 -17.81 -1.09 9.93
C THR A 131 -17.81 0.22 10.72
N TRP A 132 -18.26 1.33 10.15
CA TRP A 132 -18.13 2.63 10.78
C TRP A 132 -19.24 2.90 11.79
N VAL A 133 -20.49 2.62 11.40
CA VAL A 133 -21.65 2.87 12.27
C VAL A 133 -21.79 1.75 13.29
N GLU A 134 -21.98 0.52 12.83
CA GLU A 134 -22.32 -0.60 13.72
C GLU A 134 -21.15 -1.03 14.61
N GLN A 135 -19.91 -0.98 14.11
CA GLN A 135 -18.74 -1.44 14.88
C GLN A 135 -17.94 -0.31 15.56
N GLN A 136 -17.81 0.85 14.93
CA GLN A 136 -16.98 1.96 15.42
C GLN A 136 -17.78 3.10 16.05
N GLY A 137 -19.12 3.00 16.10
CA GLY A 137 -19.98 3.98 16.78
C GLY A 137 -20.08 5.33 16.09
N LYS A 138 -19.74 5.42 14.79
CA LYS A 138 -19.96 6.62 13.99
C LYS A 138 -21.45 6.80 13.67
N THR A 139 -21.85 8.01 13.34
CA THR A 139 -23.23 8.28 12.92
C THR A 139 -23.39 8.12 11.42
N TYR A 140 -24.58 7.74 10.98
CA TYR A 140 -24.89 7.74 9.55
C TYR A 140 -24.79 9.15 8.93
N GLN A 141 -25.09 10.18 9.71
CA GLN A 141 -24.94 11.57 9.27
C GLN A 141 -23.48 11.90 8.93
N GLU A 142 -22.51 11.53 9.77
CA GLU A 142 -21.08 11.70 9.48
C GLU A 142 -20.65 11.01 8.18
N ILE A 143 -21.27 9.87 7.84
CA ILE A 143 -21.05 9.23 6.54
C ILE A 143 -21.61 10.09 5.41
N GLN A 144 -22.83 10.61 5.53
CA GLN A 144 -23.40 11.49 4.51
C GLN A 144 -22.60 12.79 4.34
N ASP A 145 -22.07 13.35 5.43
CA ASP A 145 -21.27 14.58 5.39
C ASP A 145 -19.97 14.38 4.61
N GLN A 146 -19.31 13.22 4.70
CA GLN A 146 -18.16 12.88 3.85
C GLN A 146 -18.44 12.94 2.34
N TRP A 147 -19.71 12.87 1.93
CA TRP A 147 -20.13 12.93 0.53
C TRP A 147 -20.71 14.28 0.13
N TYR A 148 -21.51 14.91 0.99
CA TYR A 148 -22.27 16.12 0.65
C TYR A 148 -21.70 17.40 1.26
N ALA A 149 -20.93 17.33 2.34
CA ALA A 149 -20.28 18.51 2.91
C ALA A 149 -18.97 18.78 2.13
N PRO A 150 -18.86 19.91 1.41
CA PRO A 150 -17.75 20.17 0.50
C PRO A 150 -16.42 20.40 1.22
N ASP A 151 -16.48 20.83 2.48
CA ASP A 151 -15.38 21.17 3.37
C ASP A 151 -14.96 20.03 4.32
N TYR A 152 -15.73 18.93 4.38
CA TYR A 152 -15.48 17.84 5.33
C TYR A 152 -14.02 17.38 5.36
N TRP A 153 -13.43 17.13 4.18
CA TRP A 153 -12.05 16.63 4.09
C TRP A 153 -11.01 17.71 4.29
N THR A 154 -11.30 18.97 3.94
CA THR A 154 -10.38 20.09 4.19
C THR A 154 -10.32 20.44 5.68
N GLU A 155 -11.46 20.41 6.38
CA GLU A 155 -11.49 20.59 7.84
C GLU A 155 -10.70 19.50 8.57
N VAL A 156 -10.73 18.25 8.10
CA VAL A 156 -9.89 17.17 8.64
C VAL A 156 -8.41 17.48 8.47
N GLN A 157 -8.00 18.03 7.32
CA GLN A 157 -6.61 18.41 7.08
C GLN A 157 -6.15 19.56 7.98
N GLU A 158 -7.04 20.47 8.34
CA GLU A 158 -6.74 21.58 9.26
C GLU A 158 -6.45 21.12 10.70
N GLN A 159 -6.82 19.88 11.06
CA GLN A 159 -6.58 19.33 12.39
C GLN A 159 -5.12 18.92 12.64
N VAL A 160 -4.25 18.91 11.62
CA VAL A 160 -2.85 18.44 11.73
C VAL A 160 -2.11 19.10 12.89
N GLY A 161 -2.18 20.44 13.01
CA GLY A 161 -1.50 21.14 14.10
C GLY A 161 -1.99 20.74 15.49
N LYS A 162 -3.29 20.45 15.63
CA LYS A 162 -3.85 19.99 16.90
C LYS A 162 -3.44 18.55 17.22
N VAL A 163 -3.38 17.69 16.20
CA VAL A 163 -2.90 16.31 16.34
C VAL A 163 -1.42 16.31 16.77
N ASP A 164 -0.59 17.18 16.20
CA ASP A 164 0.82 17.31 16.58
C ASP A 164 0.99 17.69 18.06
N GLU A 165 0.19 18.65 18.56
CA GLU A 165 0.17 19.00 19.99
C GLU A 165 -0.18 17.78 20.87
N LEU A 166 -1.20 17.01 20.48
CA LEU A 166 -1.64 15.83 21.23
C LEU A 166 -0.58 14.71 21.21
N ILE A 167 0.13 14.55 20.09
CA ILE A 167 1.25 13.60 19.98
C ILE A 167 2.39 14.03 20.92
N ALA A 168 2.73 15.31 20.96
CA ALA A 168 3.76 15.82 21.87
C ALA A 168 3.39 15.59 23.34
N GLU A 169 2.15 15.93 23.73
CA GLU A 169 1.65 15.69 25.10
C GLU A 169 1.69 14.19 25.45
N PHE A 170 1.28 13.32 24.53
CA PHE A 170 1.33 11.88 24.74
C PHE A 170 2.77 11.39 24.95
N ASN A 171 3.71 11.83 24.11
CA ASN A 171 5.13 11.47 24.21
C ASN A 171 5.74 11.91 25.54
N ASP A 172 5.39 13.12 26.02
CA ASP A 172 5.82 13.63 27.33
C ASP A 172 5.30 12.74 28.45
N ARG A 173 4.03 12.34 28.38
CA ARG A 173 3.39 11.50 29.41
C ARG A 173 3.96 10.09 29.48
N VAL A 174 4.44 9.54 28.36
CA VAL A 174 5.04 8.20 28.32
C VAL A 174 6.57 8.21 28.39
N GLY A 175 7.19 9.40 28.56
CA GLY A 175 8.62 9.55 28.82
C GLY A 175 9.52 9.25 27.62
N ILE A 176 9.00 9.39 26.39
CA ILE A 176 9.77 9.17 25.14
C ILE A 176 10.10 10.47 24.40
N SER A 177 9.72 11.61 24.97
CA SER A 177 10.18 12.93 24.50
C SER A 177 11.70 13.05 24.66
N LYS A 178 12.37 13.46 23.58
CA LYS A 178 13.82 13.70 23.56
C LYS A 178 14.20 14.96 24.32
#